data_AF-A0A9X2EGT7-F1
#
_entry.id   AF-A0A9X2EGT7-F1
#
_cell.length_a   1.000
_cell.length_b   1.000
_cell.length_c   1.000
_cell.angle_alpha   90.00
_cell.angle_beta   90.00
_cell.angle_gamma   90.00
#
_symmetry.space_group_name_H-M   'P 1'
#
loop_
_entity.id
_entity.type
_entity.pdbx_description
1 polymer ?
#
loop_
_entity_poly.entity_id
_entity_poly.type
_entity_poly.pdbx_seq_one_letter_code
_entity_poly.pdbx_strand_id
1 'polypeptide(L)'
;MAGIQSLILGSPPTAVAQSMGAIAAGMWTGLLICCPLLLLLGFLLRRHPSGIWVQIAAEAGAASATAAFVVAVLQSTWAERASFAAWSGAAMTAHSVLLLTRDLRRAREMARLVKEVRA
;
A
#
# COMPACT_ATOMS: atom_id res chain seq x y z
N MET A 1 1.76 -7.68 9.39
CA MET A 1 2.78 -8.44 10.15
C MET A 1 4.20 -7.97 9.84
N ALA A 2 4.66 -7.94 8.58
CA ALA A 2 6.05 -7.57 8.23
C ALA A 2 6.54 -6.19 8.74
N GLY A 3 5.71 -5.13 8.67
CA GLY A 3 6.08 -3.80 9.17
C GLY A 3 6.19 -3.73 10.70
N ILE A 4 5.30 -4.40 11.41
CA ILE A 4 5.34 -4.52 12.89
C ILE A 4 6.56 -5.35 13.31
N GLN A 5 6.86 -6.43 12.57
CA GLN A 5 8.05 -7.25 12.81
C GLN A 5 9.34 -6.46 12.57
N SER A 6 9.39 -5.61 11.54
CA SER A 6 10.51 -4.69 11.29
C SER A 6 10.69 -3.65 12.40
N LEU A 7 9.59 -3.15 12.95
CA LEU A 7 9.59 -2.24 14.10
C LEU A 7 10.12 -2.92 15.37
N ILE A 8 9.68 -4.15 15.64
CA ILE A 8 10.08 -4.93 16.82
C ILE A 8 11.54 -5.39 16.73
N LEU A 9 11.99 -5.79 15.55
CA LEU A 9 13.37 -6.28 15.33
C LEU A 9 14.36 -5.16 14.99
N GLY A 10 13.90 -3.91 14.89
CA GLY A 10 14.72 -2.75 14.50
C GLY A 10 15.38 -2.87 13.12
N SER A 11 14.97 -3.86 12.33
CA SER A 11 15.62 -4.26 11.08
C SER A 11 14.54 -4.58 10.04
N PRO A 12 14.53 -3.93 8.87
CA PRO A 12 13.65 -4.33 7.79
C PRO A 12 13.98 -5.77 7.33
N PRO A 13 13.05 -6.47 6.63
CA PRO A 13 13.35 -7.78 6.07
C PRO A 13 14.64 -7.71 5.27
N THR A 14 15.56 -8.66 5.50
CA THR A 14 16.92 -8.63 4.95
C THR A 14 16.95 -8.44 3.43
N ALA A 15 15.99 -9.01 2.70
CA ALA A 15 15.84 -8.82 1.27
C ALA A 15 15.60 -7.35 0.87
N VAL A 16 14.77 -6.61 1.62
CA VAL A 16 14.44 -5.20 1.38
C VAL A 16 15.59 -4.29 1.80
N ALA A 17 16.21 -4.58 2.96
CA ALA A 17 17.33 -3.81 3.48
C ALA A 17 18.55 -3.87 2.55
N GLN A 18 18.83 -5.05 1.97
CA GLN A 18 19.97 -5.25 1.08
C GLN A 18 19.76 -4.67 -0.32
N SER A 19 18.53 -4.72 -0.87
CA SER A 19 18.28 -4.29 -2.24
C SER A 19 17.91 -2.80 -2.37
N MET A 20 17.22 -2.21 -1.37
CA MET A 20 16.70 -0.84 -1.47
C MET A 20 17.61 0.19 -0.78
N GLY A 21 18.50 -0.24 0.11
CA GLY A 21 19.29 0.64 0.98
C GLY A 21 18.52 1.13 2.20
N ALA A 22 19.25 1.56 3.24
CA ALA A 22 18.69 1.83 4.57
C ALA A 22 17.57 2.88 4.60
N ILE A 23 17.73 3.98 3.83
CA ILE A 23 16.76 5.08 3.80
C ILE A 23 15.44 4.63 3.14
N ALA A 24 15.52 3.97 1.99
CA ALA A 24 14.33 3.49 1.27
C ALA A 24 13.62 2.36 2.04
N ALA A 25 14.36 1.49 2.72
CA ALA A 25 13.80 0.47 3.61
C ALA A 25 13.08 1.10 4.82
N GLY A 26 13.59 2.22 5.35
CA GLY A 26 12.92 3.02 6.38
C GLY A 26 11.60 3.61 5.88
N MET A 27 11.60 4.23 4.70
CA MET A 27 10.38 4.77 4.06
C MET A 27 9.35 3.68 3.77
N TRP A 28 9.79 2.53 3.27
CA TRP A 28 8.94 1.36 3.02
C TRP A 28 8.29 0.83 4.31
N THR A 29 9.05 0.77 5.39
CA THR A 29 8.53 0.37 6.71
C THR A 29 7.49 1.38 7.21
N GLY A 30 7.75 2.68 7.04
CA GLY A 30 6.79 3.74 7.33
C GLY A 30 5.48 3.58 6.55
N LEU A 31 5.56 3.29 5.25
CA LEU A 31 4.38 3.01 4.41
C LEU A 31 3.57 1.82 4.93
N LEU A 32 4.22 0.73 5.36
CA LEU A 32 3.52 -0.44 5.91
C LEU A 32 2.75 -0.17 7.20
N ILE A 33 3.08 0.89 7.94
CA ILE A 33 2.40 1.29 9.18
C ILE A 33 1.36 2.36 8.87
N CYS A 34 1.73 3.38 8.10
CA CYS A 34 0.86 4.50 7.77
C CYS A 34 -0.30 4.08 6.85
N CYS A 35 -0.07 3.23 5.85
CA CYS A 35 -1.12 2.79 4.93
C CYS A 35 -2.30 2.08 5.61
N PRO A 36 -2.13 1.08 6.51
CA PRO A 36 -3.27 0.47 7.21
C PRO A 36 -3.96 1.46 8.15
N LEU A 37 -3.23 2.39 8.78
CA LEU A 37 -3.84 3.44 9.61
C LEU A 37 -4.69 4.40 8.76
N LEU A 38 -4.19 4.83 7.60
CA LEU A 38 -4.90 5.69 6.66
C LEU A 38 -6.09 4.95 6.01
N LEU A 39 -5.97 3.64 5.75
CA LEU A 39 -7.08 2.80 5.29
C LEU A 39 -8.19 2.72 6.35
N LEU A 40 -7.83 2.55 7.62
CA LEU A 40 -8.78 2.54 8.74
C LEU A 40 -9.44 3.91 8.89
N LEU A 41 -8.65 4.98 8.82
CA LEU A 41 -9.15 6.35 8.90
C LEU A 41 -10.08 6.67 7.73
N GLY A 42 -9.70 6.30 6.51
CA GLY A 42 -10.55 6.41 5.32
C GLY A 42 -11.85 5.63 5.49
N PHE A 43 -11.79 4.42 6.06
CA PHE A 43 -12.96 3.60 6.35
C PHE A 43 -13.92 4.29 7.33
N LEU A 44 -13.39 4.86 8.42
CA LEU A 44 -14.17 5.59 9.41
C LEU A 44 -14.77 6.88 8.84
N LEU A 45 -14.06 7.53 7.91
CA LEU A 45 -14.47 8.77 7.25
C LEU A 45 -15.26 8.56 5.94
N ARG A 46 -15.71 7.33 5.62
CA ARG A 46 -16.42 7.00 4.36
C ARG A 46 -17.67 7.84 4.08
N ARG A 47 -18.26 8.44 5.10
CA ARG A 47 -19.42 9.34 4.96
C ARG A 47 -19.07 10.74 4.46
N HIS A 48 -17.79 11.10 4.48
CA HIS A 48 -17.29 12.38 4.00
C HIS A 48 -16.53 12.21 2.67
N PRO A 49 -16.65 13.17 1.74
CA PRO A 49 -15.91 13.13 0.48
C PRO A 49 -14.39 13.15 0.69
N SER A 50 -13.91 13.77 1.77
CA SER A 50 -12.50 13.73 2.17
C SER A 50 -12.01 12.31 2.53
N GLY A 51 -12.87 11.48 3.12
CA GLY A 51 -12.53 10.10 3.49
C GLY A 51 -12.23 9.22 2.28
N ILE A 52 -12.88 9.47 1.14
CA ILE A 52 -12.64 8.75 -0.12
C ILE A 52 -11.24 9.07 -0.66
N TRP A 53 -10.80 10.33 -0.60
CA TRP A 53 -9.45 10.71 -1.03
C TRP A 53 -8.37 10.13 -0.12
N VAL A 54 -8.60 10.10 1.19
CA VAL A 54 -7.71 9.43 2.16
C VAL A 54 -7.62 7.93 1.87
N GLN A 55 -8.75 7.28 1.57
CA GLN A 55 -8.81 5.87 1.20
C GLN A 55 -7.98 5.59 -0.08
N ILE A 56 -8.15 6.41 -1.13
CA ILE A 56 -7.41 6.31 -2.40
C ILE A 56 -5.90 6.49 -2.17
N ALA A 57 -5.50 7.48 -1.38
CA ALA A 57 -4.08 7.72 -1.07
C ALA A 57 -3.47 6.53 -0.29
N ALA A 58 -4.23 5.97 0.65
CA ALA A 58 -3.79 4.81 1.43
C ALA A 58 -3.66 3.54 0.57
N GLU A 59 -4.61 3.29 -0.33
CA GLU A 59 -4.56 2.15 -1.26
C GLU A 59 -3.43 2.28 -2.27
N ALA A 60 -3.18 3.49 -2.78
CA ALA A 60 -2.05 3.77 -3.68
C ALA A 60 -0.70 3.55 -2.97
N GLY A 61 -0.57 4.02 -1.72
CA GLY A 61 0.62 3.80 -0.90
C GLY A 61 0.83 2.32 -0.55
N ALA A 62 -0.25 1.58 -0.28
CA ALA A 62 -0.16 0.15 0.00
C ALA A 62 0.29 -0.63 -1.25
N ALA A 63 -0.29 -0.32 -2.41
CA ALA A 63 0.06 -0.93 -3.69
C ALA A 63 1.52 -0.67 -4.07
N SER A 64 2.01 0.57 -3.88
CA SER A 64 3.41 0.91 -4.17
C SER A 64 4.37 0.23 -3.21
N ALA A 65 4.03 0.14 -1.90
CA ALA A 65 4.84 -0.57 -0.92
C ALA A 65 4.92 -2.08 -1.22
N THR A 66 3.81 -2.72 -1.59
CA THR A 66 3.83 -4.15 -1.95
C THR A 66 4.54 -4.39 -3.29
N ALA A 67 4.40 -3.50 -4.27
CA ALA A 67 5.14 -3.60 -5.53
C ALA A 67 6.66 -3.48 -5.31
N ALA A 68 7.09 -2.50 -4.51
CA ALA A 68 8.48 -2.33 -4.11
C ALA A 68 9.04 -3.58 -3.42
N PHE A 69 8.24 -4.23 -2.55
CA PHE A 69 8.63 -5.49 -1.92
C PHE A 69 8.82 -6.62 -2.94
N VAL A 70 7.92 -6.77 -3.91
CA VAL A 70 8.05 -7.78 -4.97
C VAL A 70 9.34 -7.57 -5.77
N VAL A 71 9.62 -6.32 -6.18
CA VAL A 71 10.85 -5.99 -6.91
C VAL A 71 12.09 -6.28 -6.06
N ALA A 72 12.08 -5.91 -4.79
CA ALA A 72 13.18 -6.18 -3.86
C ALA A 72 13.46 -7.68 -3.70
N VAL A 73 12.41 -8.50 -3.59
CA VAL A 73 12.56 -9.96 -3.49
C VAL A 73 13.12 -10.56 -4.78
N LEU A 74 12.64 -10.10 -5.95
CA LEU A 74 13.14 -10.55 -7.26
C LEU A 74 14.61 -10.18 -7.51
N GLN A 75 15.06 -9.04 -6.97
CA GLN A 75 16.46 -8.61 -7.06
C GLN A 75 17.38 -9.26 -6.03
N SER A 76 16.84 -9.88 -4.99
CA SER A 76 17.64 -10.51 -3.94
C SER A 76 18.28 -11.81 -4.41
N THR A 77 19.52 -12.08 -3.99
CA THR A 77 20.24 -13.32 -4.29
C THR A 77 19.58 -14.58 -3.71
N TRP A 78 18.59 -14.39 -2.82
CA TRP A 78 17.80 -15.45 -2.19
C TRP A 78 16.41 -15.64 -2.84
N ALA A 79 16.19 -15.10 -4.05
CA ALA A 79 14.90 -15.12 -4.74
C ALA A 79 14.24 -16.52 -4.79
N GLU A 80 15.03 -17.60 -4.90
CA GLU A 80 14.49 -18.97 -4.88
C GLU A 80 13.79 -19.33 -3.56
N ARG A 81 14.36 -18.91 -2.41
CA ARG A 81 13.80 -19.18 -1.07
C ARG A 81 12.67 -18.22 -0.70
N ALA A 82 12.67 -17.02 -1.27
CA ALA A 82 11.68 -15.98 -0.99
C ALA A 82 10.56 -15.88 -2.06
N SER A 83 10.56 -16.78 -3.05
CA SER A 83 9.61 -16.81 -4.17
C SER A 83 8.14 -16.83 -3.72
N PHE A 84 7.80 -17.58 -2.66
CA PHE A 84 6.45 -17.58 -2.08
C PHE A 84 6.02 -16.21 -1.53
N ALA A 85 6.95 -15.46 -0.93
CA ALA A 85 6.69 -14.10 -0.45
C ALA A 85 6.50 -13.12 -1.63
N ALA A 86 7.21 -13.31 -2.74
CA ALA A 86 7.02 -12.51 -3.94
C ALA A 86 5.62 -12.72 -4.55
N TRP A 87 5.14 -13.96 -4.66
CA TRP A 87 3.81 -14.27 -5.22
C TRP A 87 2.68 -13.71 -4.36
N SER A 88 2.77 -13.82 -3.04
CA SER A 88 1.80 -13.21 -2.12
C SER A 88 1.84 -11.67 -2.19
N GLY A 89 3.02 -11.07 -2.29
CA GLY A 89 3.17 -9.63 -2.53
C GLY A 89 2.58 -9.17 -3.87
N ALA A 90 2.75 -9.96 -4.94
CA ALA A 90 2.19 -9.68 -6.25
C ALA A 90 0.66 -9.77 -6.24
N ALA A 91 0.10 -10.80 -5.59
CA ALA A 91 -1.35 -10.94 -5.40
C ALA A 91 -1.94 -9.78 -4.59
N MET A 92 -1.28 -9.36 -3.50
CA MET A 92 -1.71 -8.19 -2.71
C MET A 92 -1.62 -6.89 -3.51
N THR A 93 -0.60 -6.74 -4.35
CA THR A 93 -0.46 -5.58 -5.24
C THR A 93 -1.61 -5.54 -6.24
N ALA A 94 -1.90 -6.66 -6.91
CA ALA A 94 -3.02 -6.76 -7.85
C ALA A 94 -4.35 -6.46 -7.17
N HIS A 95 -4.58 -7.00 -5.96
CA HIS A 95 -5.79 -6.71 -5.20
C HIS A 95 -5.91 -5.24 -4.80
N SER A 96 -4.81 -4.61 -4.35
CA SER A 96 -4.80 -3.20 -3.97
C SER A 96 -5.07 -2.29 -5.18
N VAL A 97 -4.56 -2.64 -6.36
CA VAL A 97 -4.87 -1.94 -7.62
C VAL A 97 -6.35 -2.08 -8.00
N LEU A 98 -6.94 -3.27 -7.82
CA LEU A 98 -8.38 -3.47 -8.07
C LEU A 98 -9.23 -2.62 -7.13
N LEU A 99 -8.89 -2.54 -5.84
CA LEU A 99 -9.58 -1.67 -4.88
C LEU A 99 -9.43 -0.19 -5.27
N LEU A 100 -8.22 0.23 -5.62
CA LEU A 100 -7.93 1.60 -6.04
C LEU A 100 -8.77 2.01 -7.25
N THR A 101 -8.88 1.14 -8.26
CA THR A 101 -9.69 1.42 -9.45
C THR A 101 -11.19 1.48 -9.12
N ARG A 102 -11.69 0.64 -8.21
CA ARG A 102 -13.08 0.69 -7.74
C ARG A 102 -13.36 2.00 -7.00
N ASP A 103 -12.47 2.40 -6.11
CA ASP A 103 -12.66 3.58 -5.26
C ASP A 103 -12.47 4.89 -6.07
N LEU A 104 -11.60 4.89 -7.08
CA LEU A 104 -11.53 5.95 -8.10
C LEU A 104 -12.84 6.10 -8.90
N ARG A 105 -13.49 4.99 -9.28
CA ARG A 105 -14.78 5.04 -9.98
C ARG A 105 -15.86 5.67 -9.07
N ARG A 106 -15.94 5.24 -7.82
CA ARG A 106 -16.86 5.81 -6.82
C ARG A 106 -16.62 7.30 -6.58
N ALA A 107 -15.36 7.72 -6.49
CA ALA A 107 -15.01 9.13 -6.34
C ALA A 107 -15.47 9.97 -7.54
N ARG A 108 -15.30 9.45 -8.77
CA ARG A 108 -15.78 10.12 -9.99
C ARG A 108 -17.30 10.21 -10.05
N GLU A 109 -18.02 9.16 -9.64
CA GLU A 109 -19.48 9.16 -9.56
C GLU A 109 -19.99 10.20 -8.54
N MET A 110 -19.41 10.23 -7.33
CA MET A 110 -19.77 11.25 -6.34
C MET A 110 -19.46 12.68 -6.81
N ALA A 111 -18.32 12.90 -7.47
CA ALA A 111 -17.98 14.20 -8.01
C ALA A 111 -18.98 14.68 -9.08
N ARG A 112 -19.52 13.75 -9.89
CA ARG A 112 -20.58 14.06 -10.86
C ARG A 112 -21.89 14.46 -10.17
N LEU A 113 -22.34 13.67 -9.18
CA LEU A 113 -23.56 13.97 -8.42
C LEU A 113 -23.48 15.31 -7.67
N VAL A 114 -22.34 15.63 -7.05
CA VAL A 114 -22.13 16.93 -6.39
C VAL A 114 -22.18 18.08 -7.40
N LYS A 115 -21.67 17.88 -8.62
CA LYS A 115 -21.73 18.89 -9.69
C LYS A 115 -23.17 19.11 -10.17
N GLU A 116 -23.98 18.06 -10.26
CA GLU A 116 -25.39 18.11 -10.67
C GLU A 116 -26.28 18.79 -9.62
N VAL A 117 -26.06 18.54 -8.32
CA VAL A 117 -26.83 19.19 -7.24
C VAL A 117 -26.52 20.69 -7.11
N ARG A 118 -25.35 21.12 -7.59
CA ARG A 118 -24.90 22.52 -7.50
C ARG A 118 -25.21 23.35 -8.76
N ALA A 119 -25.73 22.72 -9.81
CA ALA A 119 -26.15 23.35 -11.06
C ALA A 119 -27.64 23.67 -11.03
#